data_AF-A0A9W6NUM8-F1
#
_entry.id   AF-A0A9W6NUM8-F1
#
_cell.length_a   1.000
_cell.length_b   1.000
_cell.length_c   1.000
_cell.angle_alpha   90.00
_cell.angle_beta   90.00
_cell.angle_gamma   90.00
#
_symmetry.space_group_name_H-M   'P 1'
#
loop_
_entity.id
_entity.type
_entity.pdbx_description
1 polymer ?
#
loop_
_entity_poly.entity_id
_entity_poly.type
_entity_poly.pdbx_seq_one_letter_code
_entity_poly.pdbx_strand_id
1 'polypeptide(L)'
;MSESRTSRSPGHDRHLLGLRRQPGRLAVAIFRLPLKAYRHNAGPALGRTFLAFTHVGRRTRLPHQAVAMVLRYVEASGEAVICAGWGPQTEWYRNLRAEPATQVQLGGRTFTPQQRFLTEEEAFDVAMQFRRAHPRRMRLISTVLGWGNLRDDGPLREFVRTHPFVAFRPTEPPAPQAPPGRERSAHVLSAGSSDPADPRSRPAPSRLRRLRSR
;
A
#
# COMPACT_ATOMS: atom_id res chain seq x y z
N MET A 1 21.29 -51.54 -14.95
CA MET A 1 20.05 -51.58 -14.13
C MET A 1 20.39 -50.86 -12.84
N SER A 2 20.03 -49.57 -12.73
CA SER A 2 18.91 -49.08 -11.87
C SER A 2 19.02 -49.64 -10.44
N GLU A 3 19.21 -48.84 -9.39
CA GLU A 3 18.26 -47.81 -8.94
C GLU A 3 18.86 -46.78 -7.96
N SER A 4 18.46 -45.52 -8.16
CA SER A 4 17.84 -44.65 -7.16
C SER A 4 18.63 -44.26 -5.90
N ARG A 5 19.55 -43.31 -6.05
CA ARG A 5 19.95 -42.44 -4.93
C ARG A 5 19.04 -41.20 -4.92
N THR A 6 18.01 -41.24 -4.09
CA THR A 6 17.11 -40.12 -3.76
C THR A 6 17.92 -38.99 -3.10
N SER A 7 18.38 -38.05 -3.93
CA SER A 7 18.97 -36.80 -3.45
C SER A 7 17.85 -35.91 -2.89
N ARG A 8 17.75 -35.90 -1.57
CA ARG A 8 16.89 -35.04 -0.78
C ARG A 8 17.33 -33.59 -1.01
N SER A 9 16.53 -32.85 -1.78
CA SER A 9 16.75 -31.44 -2.12
C SER A 9 16.89 -30.58 -0.85
N PRO A 10 17.98 -29.81 -0.65
CA PRO A 10 18.10 -28.92 0.50
C PRO A 10 17.03 -27.82 0.41
N GLY A 11 16.35 -27.59 1.52
CA GLY A 11 15.23 -26.66 1.64
C GLY A 11 15.56 -25.27 1.10
N HIS A 12 14.55 -24.68 0.44
CA HIS A 12 14.55 -23.29 0.02
C HIS A 12 14.68 -22.38 1.25
N ASP A 13 15.91 -22.01 1.59
CA ASP A 13 16.19 -20.93 2.53
C ASP A 13 15.58 -19.64 1.98
N ARG A 14 14.46 -19.26 2.59
CA ARG A 14 13.75 -18.01 2.32
C ARG A 14 14.61 -16.82 2.78
N HIS A 15 15.50 -16.38 1.90
CA HIS A 15 16.19 -15.09 1.99
C HIS A 15 15.19 -13.96 1.73
N LEU A 16 14.49 -13.52 2.79
CA LEU A 16 13.41 -12.55 2.68
C LEU A 16 13.86 -11.08 2.50
N LEU A 17 15.16 -10.78 2.50
CA LEU A 17 15.71 -9.42 2.35
C LEU A 17 17.16 -9.46 1.81
N GLY A 18 17.44 -10.27 0.79
CA GLY A 18 18.80 -10.57 0.31
C GLY A 18 19.79 -9.41 0.42
N LEU A 19 20.72 -9.48 1.39
CA LEU A 19 21.95 -8.69 1.52
C LEU A 19 22.82 -9.14 2.74
N ARG A 20 24.13 -8.89 2.61
CA ARG A 20 25.25 -9.60 3.27
C ARG A 20 25.92 -8.82 4.43
N ARG A 21 25.20 -7.96 5.13
CA ARG A 21 25.59 -7.36 6.42
C ARG A 21 24.33 -7.21 7.26
N GLN A 22 24.24 -7.94 8.37
CA GLN A 22 23.01 -7.95 9.17
C GLN A 22 22.95 -6.72 10.09
N PRO A 23 22.00 -5.79 9.90
CA PRO A 23 21.53 -4.97 11.02
C PRO A 23 20.98 -5.91 12.11
N GLY A 24 21.12 -5.53 13.38
CA GLY A 24 20.77 -6.40 14.51
C GLY A 24 19.37 -7.01 14.39
N ARG A 25 19.18 -8.26 14.84
CA ARG A 25 17.91 -9.01 14.68
C ARG A 25 16.67 -8.24 15.15
N LEU A 26 16.82 -7.34 16.12
CA LEU A 26 15.79 -6.44 16.63
C LEU A 26 15.40 -5.34 15.61
N ALA A 27 16.37 -4.75 14.91
CA ALA A 27 16.14 -3.79 13.84
C ALA A 27 15.28 -4.39 12.72
N VAL A 28 15.65 -5.60 12.29
CA VAL A 28 14.90 -6.35 11.29
C VAL A 28 13.48 -6.68 11.79
N ALA A 29 13.30 -6.96 13.08
CA ALA A 29 11.98 -7.23 13.66
C ALA A 29 11.07 -5.99 13.63
N ILE A 30 11.58 -4.79 13.95
CA ILE A 30 10.83 -3.54 13.89
C ILE A 30 10.35 -3.24 12.46
N PHE A 31 11.22 -3.43 11.45
CA PHE A 31 10.81 -3.25 10.05
C PHE A 31 9.93 -4.38 9.49
N ARG A 32 9.81 -5.52 10.19
CA ARG A 32 8.88 -6.61 9.82
C ARG A 32 7.45 -6.39 10.31
N LEU A 33 7.25 -5.57 11.35
CA LEU A 33 5.91 -5.29 11.89
C LEU A 33 5.00 -4.59 10.86
N PRO A 34 5.45 -3.54 10.14
CA PRO A 34 4.65 -2.93 9.09
C PRO A 34 4.25 -3.90 7.98
N LEU A 35 5.15 -4.81 7.58
CA LEU A 35 4.86 -5.83 6.56
C LEU A 35 3.76 -6.80 7.00
N LYS A 36 3.78 -7.24 8.27
CA LYS A 36 2.70 -8.09 8.81
C LYS A 36 1.37 -7.34 8.89
N ALA A 37 1.38 -6.07 9.32
CA ALA A 37 0.17 -5.25 9.38
C ALA A 37 -0.48 -5.06 8.00
N TYR A 38 0.31 -4.78 6.96
CA TYR A 38 -0.21 -4.70 5.59
C TYR A 38 -0.75 -6.05 5.07
N ARG A 39 -0.14 -7.19 5.46
CA ARG A 39 -0.66 -8.52 5.13
C ARG A 39 -1.98 -8.87 5.83
N HIS A 40 -2.27 -8.26 6.96
CA HIS A 40 -3.51 -8.46 7.72
C HIS A 40 -4.55 -7.34 7.50
N ASN A 41 -4.45 -6.58 6.40
CA ASN A 41 -5.33 -5.45 6.07
C ASN A 41 -5.36 -4.32 7.12
N ALA A 42 -4.40 -4.28 8.05
CA ALA A 42 -4.25 -3.20 9.02
C ALA A 42 -3.44 -2.00 8.48
N GLY A 43 -3.26 -1.92 7.15
CA GLY A 43 -2.60 -0.81 6.45
C GLY A 43 -3.16 0.59 6.79
N PRO A 44 -4.49 0.78 6.97
CA PRO A 44 -5.04 2.07 7.38
C PRO A 44 -4.51 2.57 8.73
N ALA A 45 -4.23 1.68 9.68
CA ALA A 45 -3.73 2.04 11.01
C ALA A 45 -2.27 2.57 10.99
N LEU A 46 -1.49 2.21 9.96
CA LEU A 46 -0.14 2.74 9.75
C LEU A 46 -0.14 4.11 9.05
N GLY A 47 -1.32 4.60 8.65
CA GLY A 47 -1.51 5.84 7.93
C GLY A 47 -0.65 5.91 6.67
N ARG A 48 0.07 7.02 6.50
CA ARG A 48 0.94 7.28 5.35
C ARG A 48 2.43 7.13 5.67
N THR A 49 2.76 6.49 6.79
CA THR A 49 4.16 6.33 7.23
C THR A 49 4.89 5.25 6.45
N PHE A 50 4.16 4.19 6.10
CA PHE A 50 4.69 3.07 5.33
C PHE A 50 3.79 2.84 4.11
N LEU A 51 4.40 2.39 3.01
CA LEU A 51 3.69 1.95 1.83
C LEU A 51 4.07 0.50 1.54
N ALA A 52 3.09 -0.32 1.18
CA ALA A 52 3.32 -1.64 0.61
C ALA A 52 3.27 -1.56 -0.90
N PHE A 53 4.09 -2.33 -1.59
CA PHE A 53 4.06 -2.41 -3.04
C PHE A 53 4.36 -3.82 -3.52
N THR A 54 3.73 -4.17 -4.63
CA THR A 54 3.89 -5.46 -5.30
C THR A 54 4.82 -5.27 -6.50
N HIS A 55 5.86 -6.09 -6.57
CA HIS A 55 6.83 -6.12 -7.66
C HIS A 55 6.99 -7.54 -8.18
N VAL A 56 7.37 -7.69 -9.45
CA VAL A 56 7.60 -9.00 -10.05
C VAL A 56 9.06 -9.39 -9.87
N GLY A 57 9.33 -10.62 -9.43
CA GLY A 57 10.69 -11.11 -9.29
C GLY A 57 11.37 -11.26 -10.64
N ARG A 58 12.49 -10.57 -10.89
CA ARG A 58 13.18 -10.62 -12.20
C ARG A 58 13.59 -12.03 -12.63
N ARG A 59 13.90 -12.91 -11.66
CA ARG A 59 14.31 -14.31 -11.88
C ARG A 59 13.15 -15.29 -11.76
N THR A 60 12.24 -15.07 -10.82
CA THR A 60 11.17 -16.02 -10.48
C THR A 60 9.88 -15.76 -11.25
N ARG A 61 9.72 -14.55 -11.83
CA ARG A 61 8.47 -14.08 -12.48
C ARG A 61 7.23 -14.10 -11.57
N LEU A 62 7.41 -14.32 -10.27
CA LEU A 62 6.33 -14.33 -9.28
C LEU A 62 6.12 -12.94 -8.68
N PRO A 63 4.88 -12.59 -8.29
CA PRO A 63 4.62 -11.37 -7.53
C PRO A 63 5.16 -11.51 -6.10
N HIS A 64 5.84 -10.46 -5.64
CA HIS A 64 6.35 -10.32 -4.27
C HIS A 64 5.91 -8.98 -3.70
N GLN A 65 5.61 -8.96 -2.41
CA GLN A 65 5.21 -7.75 -1.70
C GLN A 65 6.35 -7.27 -0.81
N ALA A 66 6.68 -5.99 -0.92
CA ALA A 66 7.64 -5.29 -0.08
C ALA A 66 6.95 -4.11 0.63
N VAL A 67 7.53 -3.67 1.75
CA VAL A 67 7.10 -2.49 2.49
C VAL A 67 8.28 -1.56 2.69
N ALA A 68 8.06 -0.28 2.47
CA ALA A 68 9.04 0.77 2.66
C ALA A 68 8.44 1.95 3.43
N MET A 69 9.29 2.66 4.16
CA MET A 69 8.89 3.88 4.84
C MET A 69 8.83 5.03 3.84
N VAL A 70 7.74 5.81 3.90
CA VAL A 70 7.54 7.02 3.12
C VAL A 70 8.39 8.15 3.70
N LEU A 71 9.22 8.74 2.87
CA LEU A 71 10.07 9.90 3.19
C LEU A 71 9.45 11.22 2.76
N ARG A 72 8.61 11.19 1.72
CA ARG A 72 7.83 12.35 1.30
C ARG A 72 6.50 11.89 0.71
N TYR A 73 5.45 12.63 0.99
CA TYR A 73 4.14 12.45 0.38
C TYR A 73 3.63 13.80 -0.12
N VAL A 74 3.18 13.84 -1.37
CA VAL A 74 2.63 15.05 -2.01
C VAL A 74 1.13 14.85 -2.21
N GLU A 75 0.30 15.56 -1.44
CA GLU A 75 -1.16 15.38 -1.48
C GLU A 75 -1.75 15.64 -2.87
N ALA A 76 -1.29 16.72 -3.53
CA ALA A 76 -1.82 17.17 -4.80
C ALA A 76 -1.66 16.15 -5.94
N SER A 77 -0.54 15.42 -5.97
CA SER A 77 -0.27 14.40 -6.99
C SER A 77 -0.50 12.98 -6.49
N GLY A 78 -0.66 12.78 -5.19
CA GLY A 78 -0.62 11.47 -4.54
C GLY A 78 0.76 10.80 -4.59
N GLU A 79 1.83 11.52 -4.96
CA GLU A 79 3.18 10.96 -5.10
C GLU A 79 3.78 10.62 -3.73
N ALA A 80 4.24 9.38 -3.58
CA ALA A 80 4.94 8.89 -2.41
C ALA A 80 6.39 8.54 -2.76
N VAL A 81 7.35 9.07 -1.99
CA VAL A 81 8.78 8.82 -2.19
C VAL A 81 9.31 7.89 -1.10
N ILE A 82 10.04 6.87 -1.51
CA ILE A 82 10.75 5.93 -0.64
C ILE A 82 12.23 5.88 -0.99
N CYS A 83 13.01 5.33 -0.06
CA CYS A 83 14.43 5.07 -0.25
C CYS A 83 14.72 3.56 -0.13
N ALA A 84 15.61 3.06 -0.97
CA ALA A 84 16.23 1.75 -0.80
C ALA A 84 17.23 1.78 0.37
N GLY A 85 16.71 1.64 1.59
CA GLY A 85 17.47 1.80 2.83
C GLY A 85 18.65 0.84 3.06
N TRP A 86 18.78 -0.21 2.27
CA TRP A 86 19.92 -1.13 2.27
C TRP A 86 20.78 -1.01 0.99
N GLY A 87 20.56 0.06 0.23
CA GLY A 87 21.25 0.35 -1.01
C GLY A 87 20.66 -0.36 -2.24
N PRO A 88 21.27 -0.15 -3.42
CA PRO A 88 20.79 -0.60 -4.73
C PRO A 88 20.84 -2.13 -4.91
N GLN A 89 21.47 -2.83 -3.96
CA GLN A 89 21.61 -4.29 -4.02
C GLN A 89 20.36 -5.01 -3.51
N THR A 90 19.39 -4.28 -2.95
CA THR A 90 18.16 -4.86 -2.42
C THR A 90 17.32 -5.47 -3.55
N GLU A 91 16.84 -6.69 -3.35
CA GLU A 91 16.16 -7.45 -4.40
C GLU A 91 14.92 -6.76 -4.95
N TRP A 92 14.10 -6.13 -4.11
CA TRP A 92 12.94 -5.37 -4.59
C TRP A 92 13.36 -4.21 -5.49
N TYR A 93 14.45 -3.50 -5.17
CA TYR A 93 14.91 -2.36 -5.97
C TYR A 93 15.41 -2.82 -7.34
N ARG A 94 16.21 -3.90 -7.37
CA ARG A 94 16.65 -4.53 -8.61
C ARG A 94 15.49 -5.02 -9.46
N ASN A 95 14.43 -5.53 -8.83
CA ASN A 95 13.21 -5.96 -9.51
C ASN A 95 12.45 -4.76 -10.08
N LEU A 96 12.32 -3.66 -9.34
CA LEU A 96 11.70 -2.43 -9.85
C LEU A 96 12.45 -1.81 -11.02
N ARG A 97 13.79 -1.96 -11.08
CA ARG A 97 14.57 -1.53 -12.26
C ARG A 97 14.31 -2.40 -13.49
N ALA A 98 13.91 -3.66 -13.30
CA ALA A 98 13.62 -4.58 -14.38
C ALA A 98 12.17 -4.45 -14.88
N GLU A 99 11.22 -4.29 -13.95
CA GLU A 99 9.80 -4.19 -14.25
C GLU A 99 9.11 -3.25 -13.24
N PRO A 100 8.22 -2.34 -13.70
CA PRO A 100 7.51 -1.46 -12.81
C PRO A 100 6.69 -2.20 -11.73
N ALA A 101 6.49 -1.56 -10.58
CA ALA A 101 5.57 -2.06 -9.57
C ALA A 101 4.15 -2.18 -10.15
N THR A 102 3.48 -3.29 -9.85
CA THR A 102 2.13 -3.55 -10.36
C THR A 102 1.04 -2.92 -9.49
N GLN A 103 1.33 -2.73 -8.20
CA GLN A 103 0.39 -2.21 -7.23
C GLN A 103 1.12 -1.54 -6.06
N VAL A 104 0.57 -0.43 -5.57
CA VAL A 104 0.97 0.25 -4.33
C VAL A 104 -0.24 0.35 -3.41
N GLN A 105 -0.02 0.14 -2.12
CA GLN A 105 -0.97 0.32 -1.04
C GLN A 105 -0.42 1.34 -0.05
N LEU A 106 -1.18 2.41 0.20
CA LEU A 106 -0.80 3.50 1.08
C LEU A 106 -2.03 4.04 1.81
N GLY A 107 -2.03 3.99 3.15
CA GLY A 107 -3.10 4.57 3.97
C GLY A 107 -4.49 4.04 3.62
N GLY A 108 -4.62 2.74 3.35
CA GLY A 108 -5.89 2.10 2.96
C GLY A 108 -6.28 2.26 1.48
N ARG A 109 -5.52 3.03 0.69
CA ARG A 109 -5.74 3.17 -0.74
C ARG A 109 -4.83 2.22 -1.50
N THR A 110 -5.36 1.63 -2.57
CA THR A 110 -4.63 0.75 -3.47
C THR A 110 -4.69 1.32 -4.88
N PHE A 111 -3.55 1.43 -5.56
CA PHE A 111 -3.47 1.98 -6.92
C PHE A 111 -2.35 1.34 -7.73
N THR A 112 -2.48 1.39 -9.06
CA THR A 112 -1.38 1.08 -9.97
C THR A 112 -0.47 2.31 -10.10
N PRO A 113 0.83 2.19 -9.78
CA PRO A 113 1.73 3.33 -9.79
C PRO A 113 2.39 3.53 -11.16
N GLN A 114 2.61 4.78 -11.53
CA GLN A 114 3.76 5.18 -12.33
C GLN A 114 4.95 5.39 -11.39
N GLN A 115 6.07 4.72 -11.67
CA GLN A 115 7.29 4.87 -10.87
C GLN A 115 8.35 5.71 -11.59
N ARG A 116 9.13 6.46 -10.82
CA ARG A 116 10.35 7.13 -11.31
C ARG A 116 11.47 7.02 -10.28
N PHE A 117 12.70 6.99 -10.76
CA PHE A 117 13.89 7.05 -9.92
C PHE A 117 14.30 8.52 -9.76
N LEU A 118 14.59 8.93 -8.54
CA LEU A 118 15.00 10.32 -8.27
C LEU A 118 16.47 10.52 -8.62
N THR A 119 16.78 11.74 -9.06
CA THR A 119 18.15 12.25 -9.16
C THR A 119 18.78 12.41 -7.77
N GLU A 120 20.11 12.57 -7.70
CA GLU A 120 20.80 12.80 -6.43
C GLU A 120 20.32 14.09 -5.76
N GLU A 121 20.09 15.15 -6.55
CA GLU A 121 19.61 16.44 -6.08
C GLU A 121 18.21 16.32 -5.46
N GLU A 122 17.27 15.71 -6.19
CA GLU A 122 15.90 15.49 -5.69
C GLU A 122 15.88 14.62 -4.43
N ALA A 123 16.69 13.56 -4.41
CA ALA A 123 16.78 12.67 -3.27
C ALA A 123 17.39 13.36 -2.03
N PHE A 124 18.38 14.24 -2.24
CA PHE A 124 18.94 15.07 -1.18
C PHE A 124 17.89 16.03 -0.60
N ASP A 125 17.12 16.70 -1.46
CA ASP A 125 16.04 17.59 -1.01
C ASP A 125 14.98 16.84 -0.21
N VAL A 126 14.56 15.66 -0.67
CA VAL A 126 13.63 14.79 0.06
C VAL A 126 14.19 14.41 1.41
N ALA A 127 15.44 13.96 1.47
CA ALA A 127 16.08 13.52 2.71
C ALA A 127 16.27 14.68 3.70
N MET A 128 16.65 15.86 3.21
CA MET A 128 16.79 17.08 3.99
C MET A 128 15.45 17.54 4.57
N GLN A 129 14.39 17.59 3.75
CA GLN A 129 13.03 17.94 4.20
C GLN A 129 12.55 16.95 5.27
N PHE A 130 12.76 15.65 5.04
CA PHE A 130 12.41 14.61 6.01
C PHE A 130 13.18 14.77 7.33
N ARG A 131 14.48 15.05 7.27
CA ARG A 131 15.33 15.32 8.45
C ARG A 131 14.80 16.50 9.27
N ARG A 132 14.40 17.59 8.61
CA ARG A 132 13.85 18.79 9.26
C ARG A 132 12.48 18.54 9.89
N ALA A 133 11.58 17.87 9.17
CA ALA A 133 10.23 17.59 9.65
C ALA A 133 10.20 16.51 10.75
N HIS A 134 11.13 15.54 10.70
CA HIS A 134 11.10 14.37 11.56
C HIS A 134 12.48 14.00 12.16
N PRO A 135 13.11 14.90 12.94
CA PRO A 135 14.47 14.69 13.45
C PRO A 135 14.58 13.45 14.36
N ARG A 136 13.54 13.14 15.14
CA ARG A 136 13.50 11.94 15.99
C ARG A 136 13.43 10.65 15.17
N ARG A 137 12.62 10.63 14.10
CA ARG A 137 12.53 9.48 13.18
C ARG A 137 13.84 9.27 12.44
N MET A 138 14.44 10.35 11.92
CA MET A 138 15.74 10.28 11.24
C MET A 138 16.82 9.70 12.16
N ARG A 139 16.88 10.12 13.42
CA ARG A 139 17.81 9.56 14.40
C ARG A 139 17.56 8.06 14.60
N LEU A 140 16.31 7.67 14.83
CA LEU A 140 15.95 6.27 15.06
C LEU A 140 16.34 5.39 13.88
N ILE A 141 15.94 5.74 12.65
CA ILE A 141 16.23 4.91 11.47
C ILE A 141 17.74 4.85 11.18
N SER A 142 18.47 5.95 11.37
CA SER A 142 19.92 5.97 11.11
C SER A 142 20.67 5.08 12.09
N THR A 143 20.27 5.05 13.37
CA THR A 143 20.82 4.14 14.37
C THR A 143 20.44 2.69 14.08
N VAL A 144 19.18 2.43 13.76
CA VAL A 144 18.64 1.06 13.59
C VAL A 144 19.18 0.41 12.31
N LEU A 145 19.33 1.17 11.23
CA LEU A 145 19.81 0.68 9.93
C LEU A 145 21.32 0.84 9.74
N GLY A 146 22.01 1.46 10.69
CA GLY A 146 23.46 1.64 10.66
C GLY A 146 23.92 2.66 9.61
N TRP A 147 23.11 3.67 9.32
CA TRP A 147 23.42 4.73 8.34
C TRP A 147 24.37 5.81 8.89
N GLY A 148 24.77 5.71 10.16
CA GLY A 148 25.61 6.71 10.80
C GLY A 148 24.84 7.98 11.20
N ASN A 149 25.53 9.12 11.28
CA ASN A 149 24.93 10.39 11.68
C ASN A 149 24.46 11.19 10.45
N LEU A 150 23.20 11.01 10.05
CA LEU A 150 22.57 11.76 8.96
C LEU A 150 22.07 13.16 9.38
N ARG A 151 22.58 13.72 10.47
CA ARG A 151 22.24 15.09 10.91
C ARG A 151 22.89 16.16 10.05
N ASP A 152 24.07 15.87 9.51
CA ASP A 152 24.89 16.83 8.78
C ASP A 152 24.74 16.63 7.26
N ASP A 153 24.95 17.68 6.48
CA ASP A 153 24.71 17.67 5.03
C ASP A 153 25.70 16.77 4.27
N GLY A 154 26.97 16.70 4.71
CA GLY A 154 27.99 15.85 4.10
C GLY A 154 27.62 14.36 4.12
N PRO A 155 27.42 13.75 5.31
CA PRO A 155 26.95 12.38 5.44
C PRO A 155 25.61 12.11 4.75
N LEU A 156 24.71 13.10 4.72
CA LEU A 156 23.42 12.99 4.03
C LEU A 156 23.59 12.90 2.51
N ARG A 157 24.51 13.66 1.90
CA ARG A 157 24.83 13.55 0.47
C ARG A 157 25.40 12.18 0.13
N GLU A 158 26.32 11.69 0.94
CA GLU A 158 26.91 10.36 0.73
C GLU A 158 25.86 9.23 0.86
N PHE A 159 24.94 9.38 1.81
CA PHE A 159 23.82 8.46 1.94
C PHE A 159 22.97 8.43 0.66
N VAL A 160 22.61 9.58 0.12
CA VAL A 160 21.77 9.68 -1.09
C VAL A 160 22.45 9.08 -2.32
N ARG A 161 23.77 9.28 -2.47
CA ARG A 161 24.57 8.66 -3.55
C ARG A 161 24.53 7.14 -3.52
N THR A 162 24.53 6.57 -2.32
CA THR A 162 24.62 5.12 -2.11
C THR A 162 23.26 4.46 -1.96
N HIS A 163 22.19 5.21 -1.72
CA HIS A 163 20.85 4.69 -1.46
C HIS A 163 19.83 5.32 -2.40
N PRO A 164 19.44 4.62 -3.49
CA PRO A 164 18.56 5.19 -4.49
C PRO A 164 17.14 5.41 -3.96
N PHE A 165 16.49 6.45 -4.47
CA PHE A 165 15.13 6.82 -4.12
C PHE A 165 14.18 6.53 -5.29
N VAL A 166 12.97 6.11 -4.94
CA VAL A 166 11.91 5.78 -5.89
C VAL A 166 10.65 6.54 -5.50
N ALA A 167 10.06 7.23 -6.47
CA ALA A 167 8.74 7.83 -6.32
C ALA A 167 7.69 6.96 -7.00
N PHE A 168 6.54 6.83 -6.35
CA PHE A 168 5.34 6.21 -6.89
C PHE A 168 4.23 7.24 -6.95
N ARG A 169 3.69 7.45 -8.15
CA ARG A 169 2.56 8.33 -8.40
C ARG A 169 1.39 7.47 -8.91
N PRO A 170 0.15 7.70 -8.46
CA PRO A 170 -1.02 7.07 -9.08
C PRO A 170 -1.11 7.42 -10.58
N THR A 171 -1.33 6.42 -11.43
CA THR A 171 -1.53 6.63 -12.88
C THR A 171 -2.81 7.41 -13.16
N GLU A 172 -3.82 7.27 -12.30
CA GLU A 172 -5.05 8.04 -12.34
C GLU A 172 -5.08 9.01 -11.15
N PRO A 173 -5.47 10.29 -11.35
CA PRO A 173 -5.58 11.25 -10.26
C PRO A 173 -6.44 10.68 -9.12
N PRO A 174 -6.09 10.95 -7.85
CA PRO A 174 -6.92 10.52 -6.73
C PRO A 174 -8.36 10.98 -6.95
N ALA A 175 -9.31 10.04 -7.04
CA ALA A 175 -10.73 10.38 -6.96
C ALA A 175 -10.93 11.26 -5.72
N PRO A 176 -11.75 12.34 -5.80
CA PRO A 176 -12.02 13.19 -4.65
C PRO A 176 -12.41 12.32 -3.47
N GLN A 177 -11.66 12.42 -2.37
CA GLN A 177 -11.98 11.69 -1.15
C GLN A 177 -13.38 12.15 -0.72
N ALA A 178 -14.39 11.28 -0.86
CA ALA A 178 -15.68 11.54 -0.26
C ALA A 178 -15.43 11.73 1.24
N PRO A 179 -15.92 12.83 1.86
CA PRO A 179 -15.72 13.04 3.28
C PRO A 179 -16.23 11.80 4.03
N PRO A 180 -15.54 11.36 5.10
CA PRO A 180 -16.00 10.24 5.91
C PRO A 180 -17.45 10.52 6.30
N GLY A 181 -18.31 9.55 5.95
CA GLY A 181 -19.75 9.71 6.00
C GLY A 181 -20.17 10.36 7.31
N ARG A 182 -20.83 11.51 7.20
CA ARG A 182 -21.91 11.82 8.13
C ARG A 182 -22.88 10.66 7.97
N GLU A 183 -22.85 9.75 8.94
CA GLU A 183 -23.92 8.78 9.14
C GLU A 183 -25.23 9.54 8.97
N ARG A 184 -25.95 9.22 7.89
CA ARG A 184 -27.35 9.62 7.78
C ARG A 184 -28.04 8.87 8.90
N SER A 185 -28.27 9.53 10.02
CA SER A 185 -29.33 9.18 10.96
C SER A 185 -30.65 9.26 10.19
N ALA A 186 -30.97 8.22 9.44
CA ALA A 186 -32.33 7.94 9.05
C ALA A 186 -33.05 7.44 10.31
N HIS A 187 -33.48 8.38 11.14
CA HIS A 187 -34.55 8.13 12.09
C HIS A 187 -35.80 7.79 11.25
N VAL A 188 -36.05 6.50 11.10
CA VAL A 188 -37.35 5.97 10.73
C VAL A 188 -38.29 6.30 11.89
N LEU A 189 -39.05 7.38 11.76
CA LEU A 189 -40.27 7.58 12.54
C LEU A 189 -41.36 6.75 11.87
N SER A 190 -41.56 5.54 12.38
CA SER A 190 -42.78 4.76 12.16
C SER A 190 -43.70 4.97 13.36
N ALA A 191 -44.77 5.73 13.15
CA ALA A 191 -46.00 5.75 13.93
C ALA A 191 -47.08 6.10 12.90
N GLY A 192 -48.00 5.21 12.51
CA GLY A 192 -48.91 4.50 13.41
C GLY A 192 -50.23 5.26 13.43
N SER A 193 -51.09 5.03 12.43
CA SER A 193 -52.53 5.27 12.56
C SER A 193 -53.29 4.29 11.67
N SER A 194 -53.83 3.27 12.32
CA SER A 194 -55.05 2.58 11.89
C SER A 194 -56.22 3.34 12.51
N ASP A 195 -57.28 3.64 11.76
CA ASP A 195 -58.61 3.10 12.08
C ASP A 195 -59.62 3.28 10.92
N PRO A 196 -60.70 2.46 10.85
CA PRO A 196 -61.56 2.23 9.69
C PRO A 196 -63.00 2.81 9.83
N ALA A 197 -63.82 2.49 8.82
CA ALA A 197 -65.31 2.48 8.75
C ALA A 197 -66.00 3.68 8.08
N ASP A 198 -66.70 3.44 6.94
CA ASP A 198 -68.16 3.18 6.91
C ASP A 198 -68.62 2.76 5.48
N PRO A 199 -69.65 1.89 5.32
CA PRO A 199 -70.01 1.20 4.08
C PRO A 199 -71.39 1.61 3.51
N ARG A 200 -71.44 2.16 2.30
CA ARG A 200 -72.65 2.29 1.44
C ARG A 200 -72.12 2.37 -0.01
N SER A 201 -72.51 1.60 -1.02
CA SER A 201 -73.81 1.08 -1.41
C SER A 201 -73.64 -0.09 -2.41
N ARG A 202 -74.69 -0.89 -2.49
CA ARG A 202 -74.90 -2.15 -3.20
C ARG A 202 -74.60 -2.21 -4.72
N PRO A 203 -74.50 -3.45 -5.27
CA PRO A 203 -74.22 -3.77 -6.67
C PRO A 203 -75.50 -3.97 -7.51
N ALA A 204 -75.38 -4.10 -8.85
CA ALA A 204 -76.09 -5.04 -9.76
C ALA A 204 -75.70 -4.77 -11.25
N PRO A 205 -76.12 -5.56 -12.28
CA PRO A 205 -75.26 -6.58 -12.88
C PRO A 205 -75.31 -6.62 -14.44
N SER A 206 -74.77 -7.71 -15.02
CA SER A 206 -75.09 -8.26 -16.37
C SER A 206 -74.28 -7.67 -17.55
N ARG A 207 -73.81 -8.39 -18.58
CA ARG A 207 -74.20 -9.69 -19.15
C ARG A 207 -73.01 -10.40 -19.83
N LEU A 208 -73.11 -11.72 -19.84
CA LEU A 208 -72.49 -12.66 -20.79
C LEU A 208 -72.78 -12.33 -22.28
N ARG A 209 -71.78 -12.51 -23.15
CA ARG A 209 -71.81 -13.28 -24.43
C ARG A 209 -70.46 -13.07 -25.15
N ARG A 210 -69.63 -14.13 -25.27
CA ARG A 210 -69.53 -15.11 -26.37
C ARG A 210 -68.76 -14.59 -27.61
N LEU A 211 -67.74 -15.39 -27.99
CA LEU A 211 -67.32 -15.74 -29.37
C LEU A 211 -66.84 -14.54 -30.23
N ARG A 212 -65.70 -14.53 -30.91
CA ARG A 212 -65.00 -15.58 -31.67
C ARG A 212 -63.66 -15.00 -32.19
N SER A 213 -62.79 -15.91 -32.56
CA SER A 213 -61.52 -15.76 -33.27
C SER A 213 -61.65 -15.15 -34.68
N ARG A 214 -60.69 -14.29 -35.04
CA ARG A 214 -59.68 -14.51 -36.10
C ARG A 214 -58.66 -13.38 -36.11
#